data_AF-A0A8R7TYM3-F1
#
_entry.id   AF-A0A8R7TYM3-F1
#
_cell.length_a   1.000
_cell.length_b   1.000
_cell.length_c   1.000
_cell.angle_alpha   90.00
_cell.angle_beta   90.00
_cell.angle_gamma   90.00
#
_symmetry.space_group_name_H-M   'P 1'
#
loop_
_entity.id
_entity.type
_entity.pdbx_description
1 polymer ?
#
loop_
_entity_poly.entity_id
_entity_poly.type
_entity_poly.pdbx_seq_one_letter_code
_entity_poly.pdbx_strand_id
1 'polypeptide(L)'
;MALQVAKDPTGKDIDALAKHIQNLLCPSTPLFFNTLYDPYQEGADFVRGYPFSLREGVPTAVSHGLWLNIPDYDAPTQLVKPRERNGRYVDAVMTIPKGSLFPMCGMNLAFDRELIGPAMYFGLMGDGQPIGRYDDMWAGWCVKVICDHLGLGVKTGLPYIWHSKASNPFVNLKKEYKGIFWQEDIIPFFQAAKLTKECDTVQKCYISLSQQVREKLGKIDPYFTKLADAMVTWIEAWDMLNSKDSKDSKEADANSKLKGK
;
A
#
# COMPACT_ATOMS: atom_id res chain seq x y z
N MET A 1 3.59 27.35 -12.91
CA MET A 1 4.45 26.72 -11.88
C MET A 1 5.33 25.70 -12.57
N ALA A 2 6.65 25.73 -12.37
CA ALA A 2 7.50 24.65 -12.84
C ALA A 2 7.16 23.36 -12.08
N LEU A 3 7.08 22.23 -12.79
CA LEU A 3 6.91 20.91 -12.17
C LEU A 3 8.17 20.66 -11.31
N GLN A 4 8.03 20.69 -9.98
CA GLN A 4 9.15 20.40 -9.09
C GLN A 4 9.30 18.89 -8.96
N VAL A 5 10.46 18.37 -9.37
CA VAL A 5 10.84 16.97 -9.26
C VAL A 5 11.72 16.80 -8.01
N ALA A 6 11.57 15.68 -7.30
CA ALA A 6 12.44 15.37 -6.18
C ALA A 6 13.88 15.17 -6.66
N LYS A 7 14.85 15.69 -5.93
CA LYS A 7 16.27 15.57 -6.26
C LYS A 7 16.99 14.75 -5.20
N ASP A 8 17.96 13.97 -5.64
CA ASP A 8 18.90 13.29 -4.75
C ASP A 8 19.94 14.29 -4.18
N PRO A 9 20.80 13.88 -3.24
CA PRO A 9 21.82 14.77 -2.67
C PRO A 9 22.85 15.31 -3.67
N THR A 10 22.95 14.72 -4.87
CA THR A 10 23.82 15.22 -5.97
C THR A 10 23.12 16.27 -6.84
N GLY A 11 21.81 16.50 -6.61
CA GLY A 11 21.00 17.45 -7.37
C GLY A 11 20.34 16.84 -8.62
N LYS A 12 20.53 15.54 -8.86
CA LYS A 12 19.92 14.82 -9.98
C LYS A 12 18.46 14.51 -9.68
N ASP A 13 17.62 14.58 -10.70
CA ASP A 13 16.21 14.25 -10.60
C ASP A 13 16.04 12.76 -10.27
N ILE A 14 15.15 12.48 -9.33
CA ILE A 14 14.80 11.13 -8.91
C ILE A 14 13.77 10.58 -9.90
N ASP A 15 14.12 9.51 -10.61
CA ASP A 15 13.17 8.71 -11.36
C ASP A 15 12.39 7.80 -10.41
N ALA A 16 11.25 8.31 -9.93
CA ALA A 16 10.41 7.58 -9.00
C ALA A 16 9.81 6.31 -9.63
N LEU A 17 9.49 6.33 -10.92
CA LEU A 17 8.91 5.20 -11.62
C LEU A 17 9.92 4.06 -11.74
N ALA A 18 11.13 4.35 -12.21
CA ALA A 18 12.18 3.33 -12.33
C ALA A 18 12.52 2.71 -10.98
N LYS A 19 12.59 3.51 -9.90
CA LYS A 19 12.84 3.03 -8.55
C LYS A 19 11.70 2.16 -7.99
N HIS A 20 10.44 2.52 -8.25
CA HIS A 20 9.31 1.64 -7.92
C HIS A 20 9.38 0.30 -8.66
N ILE A 21 9.69 0.33 -9.96
CA ILE A 21 9.85 -0.89 -10.77
C ILE A 21 10.98 -1.75 -10.21
N GLN A 22 12.13 -1.16 -9.90
CA GLN A 22 13.26 -1.87 -9.27
C GLN A 22 12.84 -2.55 -7.96
N ASN A 23 12.12 -1.85 -7.09
CA ASN A 23 11.64 -2.43 -5.84
C ASN A 23 10.71 -3.63 -6.05
N LEU A 24 9.82 -3.57 -7.03
CA LEU A 24 8.90 -4.67 -7.37
C LEU A 24 9.64 -5.86 -7.98
N LEU A 25 10.67 -5.61 -8.80
CA LEU A 25 11.48 -6.65 -9.45
C LEU A 25 12.49 -7.33 -8.51
N CYS A 26 12.83 -6.71 -7.38
CA CYS A 26 13.74 -7.26 -6.39
C CYS A 26 12.98 -7.95 -5.24
N PRO A 27 13.44 -9.10 -4.72
CA PRO A 27 12.77 -9.78 -3.62
C PRO A 27 12.74 -8.95 -2.33
N SER A 28 11.79 -9.27 -1.46
CA SER A 28 11.69 -8.74 -0.10
C SER A 28 12.16 -9.78 0.93
N THR A 29 12.59 -9.31 2.10
CA THR A 29 13.07 -10.19 3.19
C THR A 29 12.24 -10.02 4.48
N PRO A 30 10.93 -10.35 4.49
CA PRO A 30 10.06 -10.02 5.62
C PRO A 30 10.16 -11.00 6.79
N LEU A 31 10.75 -12.19 6.57
CA LEU A 31 10.77 -13.29 7.54
C LEU A 31 11.92 -13.20 8.56
N PHE A 32 12.97 -12.45 8.24
CA PHE A 32 14.08 -12.18 9.13
C PHE A 32 14.60 -10.77 8.83
N PHE A 33 14.73 -9.94 9.86
CA PHE A 33 15.08 -8.54 9.69
C PHE A 33 16.58 -8.40 9.40
N ASN A 34 16.94 -7.97 8.19
CA ASN A 34 18.31 -7.54 7.90
C ASN A 34 18.53 -6.22 8.64
N THR A 35 19.54 -6.16 9.52
CA THR A 35 19.82 -4.93 10.28
C THR A 35 20.60 -3.88 9.47
N LEU A 36 21.10 -4.27 8.30
CA LEU A 36 21.50 -3.35 7.22
C LEU A 36 20.28 -3.09 6.32
N TYR A 37 20.40 -2.13 5.39
CA TYR A 37 19.38 -1.81 4.38
C TYR A 37 18.99 -3.02 3.50
N ASP A 38 18.02 -2.83 2.61
CA ASP A 38 17.57 -3.86 1.66
C ASP A 38 18.77 -4.50 0.93
N PRO A 39 19.03 -5.82 1.09
CA PRO A 39 20.25 -6.47 0.61
C PRO A 39 20.31 -6.60 -0.91
N TYR A 40 19.24 -6.23 -1.62
CA TYR A 40 19.17 -6.21 -3.08
C TYR A 40 19.46 -4.83 -3.67
N GLN A 41 19.77 -3.83 -2.83
CA GLN A 41 20.25 -2.54 -3.28
C GLN A 41 21.76 -2.56 -3.52
N GLU A 42 22.23 -1.75 -4.46
CA GLU A 42 23.66 -1.56 -4.69
C GLU A 42 24.35 -1.08 -3.41
N GLY A 43 25.45 -1.74 -3.04
CA GLY A 43 26.22 -1.40 -1.84
C GLY A 43 25.66 -1.95 -0.52
N ALA A 44 24.58 -2.76 -0.54
CA ALA A 44 24.07 -3.48 0.62
C ALA A 44 24.16 -5.01 0.43
N ASP A 45 24.18 -5.76 1.53
CA ASP A 45 24.18 -7.23 1.54
C ASP A 45 23.55 -7.75 2.84
N PHE A 46 23.37 -9.06 2.95
CA PHE A 46 22.95 -9.76 4.14
C PHE A 46 24.04 -9.72 5.22
N VAL A 47 23.67 -9.27 6.42
CA VAL A 47 24.60 -9.22 7.56
C VAL A 47 24.91 -10.60 8.14
N ARG A 48 26.02 -10.69 8.89
CA ARG A 48 26.37 -11.90 9.66
C ARG A 48 25.21 -12.30 10.58
N GLY A 49 24.83 -13.58 10.50
CA GLY A 49 23.72 -14.13 11.28
C GLY A 49 22.40 -14.20 10.51
N TYR A 50 22.31 -13.57 9.33
CA TYR A 50 21.16 -13.76 8.45
C TYR A 50 21.17 -15.18 7.86
N PRO A 51 20.13 -16.01 8.09
CA PRO A 51 20.10 -17.39 7.63
C PRO A 51 20.21 -17.51 6.11
N PHE A 52 21.14 -18.33 5.61
CA PHE A 52 21.33 -18.55 4.17
C PHE A 52 20.06 -19.05 3.47
N SER A 53 19.28 -19.91 4.14
CA SER A 53 18.01 -20.44 3.63
C SER A 53 16.92 -19.39 3.42
N LEU A 54 17.09 -18.17 3.93
CA LEU A 54 16.12 -17.07 3.79
C LEU A 54 16.60 -15.98 2.83
N ARG A 55 17.80 -16.12 2.25
CA ARG A 55 18.42 -15.07 1.42
C ARG A 55 17.81 -14.91 0.04
N GLU A 56 17.02 -15.87 -0.44
CA GLU A 56 16.26 -15.71 -1.70
C GLU A 56 15.07 -14.75 -1.53
N GLY A 57 14.65 -14.51 -0.29
CA GLY A 57 13.51 -13.64 0.01
C GLY A 57 12.18 -14.18 -0.52
N VAL A 58 11.26 -13.26 -0.75
CA VAL A 58 9.93 -13.52 -1.31
C VAL A 58 9.59 -12.50 -2.40
N PRO A 59 8.66 -12.78 -3.32
CA PRO A 59 8.21 -11.80 -4.31
C PRO A 59 7.69 -10.51 -3.65
N THR A 60 8.06 -9.35 -4.22
CA THR A 60 7.60 -8.05 -3.71
C THR A 60 6.30 -7.66 -4.39
N ALA A 61 5.21 -7.60 -3.63
CA ALA A 61 3.90 -7.24 -4.15
C ALA A 61 3.64 -5.73 -4.15
N VAL A 62 4.25 -4.98 -3.24
CA VAL A 62 4.04 -3.53 -3.10
C VAL A 62 5.36 -2.79 -2.86
N SER A 63 5.51 -1.67 -3.56
CA SER A 63 6.53 -0.66 -3.32
C SER A 63 5.87 0.64 -2.89
N HIS A 64 6.11 1.04 -1.64
CA HIS A 64 5.66 2.29 -1.06
C HIS A 64 6.80 3.31 -1.05
N GLY A 65 6.59 4.49 -1.63
CA GLY A 65 7.58 5.55 -1.66
C GLY A 65 7.41 6.57 -0.53
N LEU A 66 8.35 7.50 -0.41
CA LEU A 66 8.38 8.56 0.60
C LEU A 66 8.27 9.96 -0.02
N TRP A 67 8.13 10.98 0.83
CA TRP A 67 7.93 12.37 0.40
C TRP A 67 9.10 13.26 0.78
N LEU A 68 9.59 14.05 -0.18
CA LEU A 68 10.36 15.26 0.13
C LEU A 68 9.45 16.49 0.15
N ASN A 69 9.93 17.56 0.77
CA ASN A 69 9.19 18.79 1.00
C ASN A 69 8.06 18.61 2.03
N ILE A 70 6.79 18.47 1.66
CA ILE A 70 5.70 18.36 2.64
C ILE A 70 5.55 16.88 3.06
N PRO A 71 5.87 16.52 4.32
CA PRO A 71 5.66 15.15 4.81
C PRO A 71 4.18 14.81 4.87
N ASP A 72 3.87 13.52 4.78
CA ASP A 72 2.51 12.98 4.91
C ASP A 72 2.15 12.80 6.39
N TYR A 73 1.84 13.92 7.03
CA TYR A 73 1.40 13.96 8.42
C TYR A 73 -0.11 13.94 8.53
N ASP A 74 -0.60 13.39 9.65
CA ASP A 74 -1.95 13.63 10.12
C ASP A 74 -2.19 15.14 10.34
N ALA A 75 -3.44 15.56 10.26
CA ALA A 75 -3.84 16.95 10.39
C ALA A 75 -3.44 17.58 11.74
N PRO A 76 -3.60 16.93 12.91
CA PRO A 76 -3.06 17.44 14.17
C PRO A 76 -1.56 17.78 14.13
N THR A 77 -0.74 16.87 13.61
CA THR A 77 0.71 17.07 13.48
C THR A 77 1.01 18.21 12.51
N GLN A 78 0.29 18.29 11.38
CA GLN A 78 0.42 19.39 10.43
C GLN A 78 0.03 20.75 11.03
N LEU A 79 -0.97 20.80 11.92
CA LEU A 79 -1.40 22.02 12.62
C LEU A 79 -0.31 22.57 13.53
N VAL A 80 0.40 21.70 14.25
CA VAL A 80 1.46 22.13 15.18
C VAL A 80 2.82 22.31 14.50
N LYS A 81 2.99 21.79 13.28
CA LYS A 81 4.22 21.91 12.48
C LYS A 81 4.00 22.42 11.04
N PRO A 82 3.33 23.56 10.82
CA PRO A 82 2.89 24.00 9.48
C PRO A 82 4.04 24.36 8.53
N ARG A 83 5.21 24.67 9.07
CA ARG A 83 6.41 25.05 8.32
C ARG A 83 7.43 23.92 8.17
N GLU A 84 7.20 22.77 8.81
CA GLU A 84 8.15 21.65 8.71
C GLU A 84 8.20 21.15 7.27
N ARG A 85 9.42 20.83 6.82
CA ARG A 85 9.69 20.24 5.52
C ARG A 85 10.65 19.08 5.67
N ASN A 86 10.35 17.97 4.98
CA ASN A 86 11.28 16.87 4.86
C ASN A 86 12.32 17.18 3.78
N GLY A 87 13.46 17.72 4.22
CA GLY A 87 14.67 17.84 3.40
C GLY A 87 15.63 16.64 3.55
N ARG A 88 15.29 15.66 4.38
CA ARG A 88 16.16 14.53 4.69
C ARG A 88 15.93 13.40 3.70
N TYR A 89 16.74 13.37 2.66
CA TYR A 89 16.86 12.21 1.79
C TYR A 89 17.63 11.11 2.52
N VAL A 90 16.99 9.94 2.69
CA VAL A 90 17.64 8.74 3.21
C VAL A 90 17.75 7.76 2.06
N ASP A 91 18.98 7.41 1.68
CA ASP A 91 19.24 6.49 0.58
C ASP A 91 19.05 5.03 1.03
N ALA A 92 17.81 4.66 1.29
CA ALA A 92 17.46 3.35 1.80
C ALA A 92 16.14 2.85 1.24
N VAL A 93 16.14 1.56 0.92
CA VAL A 93 14.94 0.74 0.78
C VAL A 93 14.94 -0.23 1.95
N MET A 94 13.76 -0.53 2.49
CA MET A 94 13.58 -1.49 3.57
C MET A 94 12.38 -2.37 3.27
N THR A 95 12.49 -3.66 3.60
CA THR A 95 11.33 -4.54 3.64
C THR A 95 10.55 -4.29 4.92
N ILE A 96 9.22 -4.17 4.84
CA ILE A 96 8.34 -4.12 6.01
C ILE A 96 8.23 -5.53 6.60
N PRO A 97 8.62 -5.76 7.86
CA PRO A 97 8.65 -7.10 8.45
C PRO A 97 7.29 -7.78 8.46
N LYS A 98 7.30 -9.12 8.39
CA LYS A 98 6.08 -9.92 8.59
C LYS A 98 5.49 -9.66 9.99
N GLY A 99 4.17 -9.48 10.05
CA GLY A 99 3.45 -9.17 11.29
C GLY A 99 3.49 -7.69 11.70
N SER A 100 4.18 -6.82 10.96
CA SER A 100 4.12 -5.37 11.15
C SER A 100 3.16 -4.72 10.15
N LEU A 101 2.32 -3.82 10.63
CA LEU A 101 1.52 -2.92 9.79
C LEU A 101 2.32 -1.66 9.44
N PHE A 102 1.84 -0.91 8.46
CA PHE A 102 2.43 0.36 8.06
C PHE A 102 1.35 1.34 7.58
N PRO A 103 1.55 2.66 7.74
CA PRO A 103 0.66 3.66 7.15
C PRO A 103 1.02 3.83 5.67
N MET A 104 0.25 3.17 4.80
CA MET A 104 0.45 3.27 3.36
C MET A 104 -0.12 4.60 2.83
N CYS A 105 0.70 5.36 2.11
CA CYS A 105 0.25 6.50 1.33
C CYS A 105 -0.10 6.06 -0.10
N GLY A 106 -1.33 6.31 -0.53
CA GLY A 106 -1.82 5.92 -1.86
C GLY A 106 -1.23 6.73 -3.02
N MET A 107 -0.61 7.88 -2.74
CA MET A 107 -0.15 8.83 -3.77
C MET A 107 1.27 8.54 -4.29
N ASN A 108 2.09 7.79 -3.55
CA ASN A 108 3.44 7.38 -3.95
C ASN A 108 3.58 5.86 -3.77
N LEU A 109 2.93 5.13 -4.67
CA LEU A 109 2.70 3.70 -4.55
C LEU A 109 2.81 3.02 -5.91
N ALA A 110 3.44 1.86 -5.93
CA ALA A 110 3.36 0.91 -7.03
C ALA A 110 3.09 -0.49 -6.47
N PHE A 111 2.39 -1.32 -7.24
CA PHE A 111 2.07 -2.68 -6.84
C PHE A 111 2.05 -3.61 -8.04
N ASP A 112 2.35 -4.88 -7.79
CA ASP A 112 2.18 -5.93 -8.77
C ASP A 112 0.70 -6.34 -8.82
N ARG A 113 0.08 -6.09 -9.97
CA ARG A 113 -1.34 -6.35 -10.20
C ARG A 113 -1.70 -7.83 -10.02
N GLU A 114 -0.83 -8.74 -10.42
CA GLU A 114 -1.08 -10.18 -10.38
C GLU A 114 -0.93 -10.71 -8.94
N LEU A 115 0.05 -10.18 -8.20
CA LEU A 115 0.32 -10.64 -6.84
C LEU A 115 -0.68 -10.10 -5.80
N ILE A 116 -1.20 -8.87 -5.97
CA ILE A 116 -1.99 -8.22 -4.91
C ILE A 116 -3.14 -7.33 -5.38
N GLY A 117 -3.34 -7.19 -6.70
CA GLY A 117 -4.35 -6.32 -7.30
C GLY A 117 -5.76 -6.42 -6.68
N PRO A 118 -6.32 -7.63 -6.43
CA PRO A 118 -7.65 -7.75 -5.83
C PRO A 118 -7.79 -7.11 -4.45
N ALA A 119 -6.70 -6.99 -3.68
CA ALA A 119 -6.71 -6.36 -2.36
C ALA A 119 -6.52 -4.84 -2.40
N MET A 120 -6.24 -4.26 -3.58
CA MET A 120 -5.95 -2.84 -3.74
C MET A 120 -7.24 -1.99 -3.82
N TYR A 121 -8.07 -2.10 -2.79
CA TYR A 121 -9.32 -1.35 -2.62
C TYR A 121 -9.24 -0.46 -1.38
N PHE A 122 -9.43 0.84 -1.61
CA PHE A 122 -9.29 1.93 -0.63
C PHE A 122 -10.54 2.11 0.24
N GLY A 123 -11.46 1.13 0.19
CA GLY A 123 -12.71 1.19 0.93
C GLY A 123 -13.71 2.22 0.38
N LEU A 124 -14.77 2.43 1.14
CA LEU A 124 -15.79 3.41 0.80
C LEU A 124 -15.28 4.80 1.17
N MET A 125 -14.86 5.54 0.15
CA MET A 125 -14.33 6.90 0.24
C MET A 125 -15.23 7.91 -0.49
N GLY A 126 -14.99 9.20 -0.25
CA GLY A 126 -15.75 10.30 -0.86
C GLY A 126 -16.55 11.13 0.14
N ASP A 127 -17.33 12.07 -0.38
CA ASP A 127 -18.11 12.97 0.47
C ASP A 127 -19.13 12.19 1.32
N GLY A 128 -19.23 12.56 2.60
CA GLY A 128 -20.06 11.86 3.59
C GLY A 128 -19.54 10.50 4.08
N GLN A 129 -18.40 9.99 3.60
CA GLN A 129 -17.79 8.77 4.16
C GLN A 129 -16.96 9.08 5.42
N PRO A 130 -17.07 8.27 6.48
CA PRO A 130 -16.50 8.59 7.78
C PRO A 130 -14.98 8.39 7.90
N ILE A 131 -14.34 7.65 6.98
CA ILE A 131 -12.89 7.33 7.05
C ILE A 131 -12.04 8.16 6.07
N GLY A 132 -12.50 9.35 5.70
CA GLY A 132 -11.79 10.16 4.69
C GLY A 132 -10.33 10.44 5.09
N ARG A 133 -9.39 10.21 4.16
CA ARG A 133 -7.93 10.30 4.36
C ARG A 133 -7.34 9.19 5.25
N TYR A 134 -8.11 8.15 5.53
CA TYR A 134 -7.66 6.88 6.13
C TYR A 134 -7.85 5.68 5.18
N ASP A 135 -8.38 5.96 3.98
CA ASP A 135 -8.74 4.99 2.95
C ASP A 135 -7.52 4.24 2.39
N ASP A 136 -6.40 4.92 2.20
CA ASP A 136 -5.13 4.34 1.78
C ASP A 136 -4.46 3.54 2.89
N MET A 137 -4.44 4.05 4.13
CA MET A 137 -3.95 3.25 5.26
C MET A 137 -4.78 1.96 5.44
N TRP A 138 -6.11 2.03 5.32
CA TRP A 138 -6.99 0.86 5.34
C TRP A 138 -6.62 -0.17 4.27
N ALA A 139 -6.45 0.27 3.02
CA ALA A 139 -5.97 -0.61 1.94
C ALA A 139 -4.61 -1.21 2.29
N GLY A 140 -3.69 -0.41 2.81
CA GLY A 140 -2.35 -0.83 3.21
C GLY A 140 -2.36 -1.93 4.27
N TRP A 141 -3.24 -1.81 5.27
CA TRP A 141 -3.38 -2.81 6.33
C TRP A 141 -4.00 -4.11 5.81
N CYS A 142 -5.03 -4.03 4.96
CA CYS A 142 -5.58 -5.19 4.27
C CYS A 142 -4.50 -5.91 3.46
N VAL A 143 -3.82 -5.17 2.59
CA VAL A 143 -2.74 -5.66 1.74
C VAL A 143 -1.65 -6.31 2.57
N LYS A 144 -1.23 -5.68 3.67
CA LYS A 144 -0.14 -6.20 4.49
C LYS A 144 -0.49 -7.54 5.14
N VAL A 145 -1.70 -7.69 5.69
CA VAL A 145 -2.16 -8.96 6.27
C VAL A 145 -2.20 -10.07 5.20
N ILE A 146 -2.65 -9.74 3.99
CA ILE A 146 -2.74 -10.70 2.88
C ILE A 146 -1.35 -11.08 2.37
N CYS A 147 -0.46 -10.11 2.17
CA CYS A 147 0.93 -10.37 1.78
C CYS A 147 1.61 -11.29 2.80
N ASP A 148 1.45 -11.02 4.09
CA ASP A 148 2.07 -11.85 5.14
C ASP A 148 1.54 -13.29 5.15
N HIS A 149 0.26 -13.47 4.83
CA HIS A 149 -0.39 -14.77 4.72
C HIS A 149 0.10 -15.56 3.49
N LEU A 150 0.14 -14.90 2.33
CA LEU A 150 0.51 -15.51 1.04
C LEU A 150 2.02 -15.60 0.81
N GLY A 151 2.84 -15.10 1.75
CA GLY A 151 4.30 -15.12 1.61
C GLY A 151 4.80 -14.11 0.58
N LEU A 152 4.21 -12.92 0.54
CA LEU A 152 4.59 -11.80 -0.31
C LEU A 152 5.21 -10.67 0.52
N GLY A 153 6.01 -9.85 -0.15
CA GLY A 153 6.74 -8.74 0.46
C GLY A 153 6.13 -7.37 0.19
N VAL A 154 6.41 -6.44 1.10
CA VAL A 154 6.15 -5.00 0.93
C VAL A 154 7.44 -4.25 1.23
N LYS A 155 7.83 -3.34 0.35
CA LYS A 155 8.98 -2.45 0.54
C LYS A 155 8.55 -1.01 0.77
N THR A 156 9.33 -0.29 1.58
CA THR A 156 9.20 1.15 1.81
C THR A 156 10.56 1.85 1.73
N GLY A 157 10.57 3.14 1.44
CA GLY A 157 11.80 3.93 1.31
C GLY A 157 11.85 4.69 0.00
N LEU A 158 12.94 4.56 -0.74
CA LEU A 158 12.96 4.99 -2.14
C LEU A 158 11.82 4.30 -2.91
N PRO A 159 11.09 5.00 -3.79
CA PRO A 159 11.36 6.34 -4.31
C PRO A 159 10.81 7.51 -3.48
N TYR A 160 11.48 8.66 -3.60
CA TYR A 160 10.95 9.94 -3.12
C TYR A 160 10.21 10.71 -4.23
N ILE A 161 9.06 11.29 -3.90
CA ILE A 161 8.36 12.28 -4.74
C ILE A 161 8.37 13.65 -4.03
N TRP A 162 8.41 14.72 -4.82
CA TRP A 162 8.34 16.09 -4.29
C TRP A 162 6.88 16.48 -4.06
N HIS A 163 6.48 16.58 -2.80
CA HIS A 163 5.11 16.90 -2.44
C HIS A 163 4.91 18.41 -2.34
N SER A 164 4.13 19.00 -3.25
CA SER A 164 3.92 20.46 -3.36
C SER A 164 2.60 20.96 -2.77
N LYS A 165 1.66 20.06 -2.42
CA LYS A 165 0.32 20.42 -1.99
C LYS A 165 0.15 20.22 -0.48
N ALA A 166 -0.05 21.30 0.26
CA ALA A 166 -0.60 21.24 1.61
C ALA A 166 -2.10 21.60 1.53
N SER A 167 -2.98 20.64 1.81
CA SER A 167 -4.41 20.92 1.99
C SER A 167 -4.65 21.63 3.34
N ASN A 168 -5.85 22.22 3.50
CA ASN A 168 -6.20 22.92 4.73
C ASN A 168 -6.29 21.91 5.90
N PRO A 169 -5.42 22.03 6.93
CA PRO A 169 -5.36 21.05 7.99
C PRO A 169 -6.62 21.02 8.86
N PHE A 170 -7.37 22.12 8.99
CA PHE A 170 -8.65 22.11 9.71
C PHE A 170 -9.75 21.31 8.98
N VAL A 171 -9.74 21.36 7.64
CA VAL A 171 -10.65 20.54 6.83
C VAL A 171 -10.24 19.07 6.92
N ASN A 172 -8.94 18.79 6.88
CA ASN A 172 -8.43 17.43 7.00
C ASN A 172 -8.74 16.83 8.38
N LEU A 173 -8.58 17.59 9.47
CA LEU A 173 -8.89 17.12 10.82
C LEU A 173 -10.34 16.64 10.95
N LYS A 174 -11.30 17.32 10.33
CA LYS A 174 -12.71 16.88 10.32
C LYS A 174 -12.90 15.56 9.59
N LYS A 175 -12.14 15.33 8.51
CA LYS A 175 -12.19 14.09 7.72
C LYS A 175 -11.51 12.94 8.45
N GLU A 176 -10.38 13.22 9.09
CA GLU A 176 -9.54 12.25 9.79
C GLU A 176 -10.06 11.89 11.18
N TYR A 177 -10.86 12.75 11.84
CA TYR A 177 -11.28 12.59 13.24
C TYR A 177 -11.77 11.18 13.60
N LYS A 178 -12.68 10.62 12.79
CA LYS A 178 -13.19 9.26 13.02
C LYS A 178 -12.11 8.20 12.76
N GLY A 179 -11.28 8.39 11.73
CA GLY A 179 -10.14 7.51 11.45
C GLY A 179 -9.14 7.47 12.60
N ILE A 180 -8.74 8.64 13.12
CA ILE A 180 -7.85 8.77 14.29
C ILE A 180 -8.44 8.08 15.52
N PHE A 181 -9.75 8.20 15.74
CA PHE A 181 -10.38 7.57 16.89
C PHE A 181 -10.52 6.05 16.71
N TRP A 182 -11.01 5.59 15.55
CA TRP A 182 -11.24 4.17 15.28
C TRP A 182 -9.95 3.38 15.05
N GLN A 183 -8.83 4.02 14.70
CA GLN A 183 -7.57 3.31 14.50
C GLN A 183 -7.15 2.52 15.75
N GLU A 184 -7.53 2.98 16.94
CA GLU A 184 -7.23 2.32 18.22
C GLU A 184 -7.91 0.94 18.33
N ASP A 185 -9.00 0.71 17.58
CA ASP A 185 -9.64 -0.60 17.44
C ASP A 185 -9.21 -1.33 16.15
N ILE A 186 -9.03 -0.59 15.05
CA ILE A 186 -8.69 -1.14 13.73
C ILE A 186 -7.28 -1.76 13.72
N ILE A 187 -6.28 -1.10 14.33
CA ILE A 187 -4.90 -1.60 14.35
C ILE A 187 -4.79 -2.92 15.12
N PRO A 188 -5.30 -3.04 16.38
CA PRO A 188 -5.34 -4.33 17.06
C PRO A 188 -6.11 -5.41 16.30
N PHE A 189 -7.20 -5.03 15.61
CA PHE A 189 -7.94 -5.95 14.75
C PHE A 189 -7.05 -6.55 13.65
N PHE A 190 -6.31 -5.72 12.89
CA PHE A 190 -5.44 -6.19 11.82
C PHE A 190 -4.24 -6.96 12.35
N GLN A 191 -3.67 -6.55 13.49
CA GLN A 191 -2.59 -7.30 14.14
C GLN A 191 -3.04 -8.69 14.63
N ALA A 192 -4.31 -8.83 15.02
CA ALA A 192 -4.88 -10.09 15.47
C ALA A 192 -5.52 -10.91 14.33
N ALA A 193 -5.67 -10.35 13.14
CA ALA A 193 -6.31 -11.01 12.01
C ALA A 193 -5.52 -12.27 11.62
N LYS A 194 -6.23 -13.38 11.48
CA LYS A 194 -5.68 -14.65 11.01
C LYS A 194 -6.51 -15.12 9.84
N LEU A 195 -5.83 -15.46 8.75
CA LEU A 195 -6.41 -16.09 7.57
C LEU A 195 -6.08 -17.57 7.61
N THR A 196 -7.04 -18.41 7.22
CA THR A 196 -6.88 -19.86 7.24
C THR A 196 -6.12 -20.33 6.00
N LYS A 197 -5.56 -21.55 6.00
CA LYS A 197 -4.74 -22.05 4.88
C LYS A 197 -5.53 -22.21 3.58
N GLU A 198 -6.86 -22.28 3.66
CA GLU A 198 -7.76 -22.34 2.53
C GLU A 198 -7.85 -20.99 1.78
N CYS A 199 -7.40 -19.90 2.41
CA CYS A 199 -7.26 -18.58 1.78
C CYS A 199 -5.99 -18.50 0.92
N ASP A 200 -5.89 -19.35 -0.09
CA ASP A 200 -4.71 -19.48 -0.96
C ASP A 200 -4.64 -18.48 -2.13
N THR A 201 -5.63 -17.59 -2.26
CA THR A 201 -5.63 -16.49 -3.24
C THR A 201 -5.94 -15.15 -2.56
N VAL A 202 -5.54 -14.05 -3.21
CA VAL A 202 -5.83 -12.68 -2.73
C VAL A 202 -7.33 -12.47 -2.58
N GLN A 203 -8.14 -12.93 -3.53
CA GLN A 203 -9.60 -12.85 -3.48
C GLN A 203 -10.17 -13.55 -2.25
N LYS A 204 -9.78 -14.82 -2.02
CA LYS A 204 -10.24 -15.59 -0.85
C LYS A 204 -9.81 -14.94 0.46
N CYS A 205 -8.56 -14.45 0.51
CA CYS A 205 -8.06 -13.70 1.65
C CYS A 205 -8.91 -12.45 1.93
N TYR A 206 -9.19 -11.65 0.90
CA TYR A 206 -9.93 -10.39 1.02
C TYR A 206 -11.40 -10.63 1.43
N ILE A 207 -12.04 -11.69 0.91
CA ILE A 207 -13.38 -12.12 1.32
C ILE A 207 -13.39 -12.62 2.76
N SER A 208 -12.41 -13.43 3.17
CA SER A 208 -12.31 -13.88 4.57
C SER A 208 -12.10 -12.69 5.51
N LEU A 209 -11.27 -11.73 5.11
CA LEU A 209 -11.04 -10.52 5.87
C LEU A 209 -12.30 -9.65 5.96
N SER A 210 -13.11 -9.54 4.90
CA SER A 210 -14.37 -8.78 4.93
C SER A 210 -15.38 -9.36 5.91
N GLN A 211 -15.46 -10.69 6.03
CA GLN A 211 -16.28 -11.37 7.03
C GLN A 211 -15.83 -10.98 8.45
N GLN A 212 -14.51 -11.00 8.70
CA GLN A 212 -13.95 -10.58 9.99
C GLN A 212 -14.21 -9.09 10.28
N VAL A 213 -14.11 -8.22 9.27
CA VAL A 213 -14.44 -6.78 9.40
C VAL A 213 -15.90 -6.61 9.81
N ARG A 214 -16.83 -7.32 9.16
CA ARG A 214 -18.26 -7.26 9.52
C ARG A 214 -18.48 -7.68 10.97
N GLU A 215 -17.95 -8.82 11.37
CA GLU A 215 -18.16 -9.39 12.69
C GLU A 215 -17.52 -8.53 13.80
N LYS A 216 -16.27 -8.10 13.60
CA LYS A 216 -15.47 -7.49 14.66
C LYS A 216 -15.56 -5.97 14.67
N LEU A 217 -15.61 -5.32 13.52
CA LEU A 217 -15.65 -3.85 13.40
C LEU A 217 -17.06 -3.32 13.14
N GLY A 218 -18.00 -4.15 12.68
CA GLY A 218 -19.40 -3.75 12.48
C GLY A 218 -20.10 -3.21 13.74
N LYS A 219 -19.60 -3.59 14.93
CA LYS A 219 -20.07 -3.06 16.23
C LYS A 219 -19.58 -1.64 16.54
N ILE A 220 -18.57 -1.15 15.84
CA ILE A 220 -17.99 0.19 16.04
C ILE A 220 -18.87 1.23 15.35
N ASP A 221 -19.22 1.00 14.08
CA ASP A 221 -20.06 1.87 13.28
C ASP A 221 -20.67 1.07 12.11
N PRO A 222 -21.94 1.30 11.72
CA PRO A 222 -22.58 0.66 10.57
C PRO A 222 -21.79 0.78 9.26
N TYR A 223 -20.92 1.78 9.15
CA TYR A 223 -19.95 1.91 8.07
C TYR A 223 -19.19 0.62 7.80
N PHE A 224 -18.68 -0.08 8.82
CA PHE A 224 -17.85 -1.28 8.63
C PHE A 224 -18.65 -2.48 8.09
N THR A 225 -19.92 -2.58 8.47
CA THR A 225 -20.84 -3.58 7.87
C THR A 225 -21.01 -3.31 6.39
N LYS A 226 -21.26 -2.05 6.01
CA LYS A 226 -21.38 -1.64 4.60
C LYS A 226 -20.07 -1.78 3.84
N LEU A 227 -18.94 -1.49 4.47
CA LEU A 227 -17.61 -1.66 3.90
C LEU A 227 -17.32 -3.13 3.63
N ALA A 228 -17.69 -4.03 4.55
CA ALA A 228 -17.55 -5.46 4.34
C ALA A 228 -18.37 -5.95 3.13
N ASP A 229 -19.60 -5.43 2.93
CA ASP A 229 -20.38 -5.69 1.71
C ASP A 229 -19.63 -5.18 0.47
N ALA A 230 -19.13 -3.94 0.51
CA ALA A 230 -18.40 -3.34 -0.60
C ALA A 230 -17.09 -4.08 -0.93
N MET A 231 -16.40 -4.65 0.07
CA MET A 231 -15.21 -5.47 -0.14
C MET A 231 -15.53 -6.74 -0.94
N VAL A 232 -16.68 -7.38 -0.69
CA VAL A 232 -17.12 -8.54 -1.48
C VAL A 232 -17.47 -8.10 -2.90
N THR A 233 -18.27 -7.04 -3.04
CA THR A 233 -18.64 -6.48 -4.36
C THR A 233 -17.41 -6.06 -5.17
N TRP A 234 -16.37 -5.54 -4.53
CA TRP A 234 -15.11 -5.21 -5.19
C TRP A 234 -14.45 -6.43 -5.82
N ILE A 235 -14.39 -7.56 -5.10
CA ILE A 235 -13.83 -8.81 -5.63
C ILE A 235 -14.67 -9.35 -6.78
N GLU A 236 -15.99 -9.31 -6.66
CA GLU A 236 -16.90 -9.70 -7.76
C GLU A 236 -16.65 -8.84 -9.00
N ALA A 237 -16.56 -7.51 -8.84
CA ALA A 237 -16.26 -6.59 -9.92
C ALA A 237 -14.87 -6.82 -10.54
N TRP A 238 -13.88 -7.09 -9.70
CA TRP A 238 -12.54 -7.45 -10.14
C TRP A 238 -12.57 -8.70 -11.00
N ASP A 239 -13.18 -9.79 -10.53
CA ASP A 239 -13.22 -11.05 -11.25
C ASP A 239 -14.01 -10.94 -12.56
N MET A 240 -15.12 -10.18 -12.58
CA MET A 240 -15.86 -9.89 -13.82
C MET A 240 -15.01 -9.19 -14.88
N LEU A 241 -14.17 -8.24 -14.48
CA LEU A 241 -13.31 -7.46 -15.39
C LEU A 241 -12.02 -8.19 -15.80
N ASN A 242 -11.68 -9.28 -15.12
CA ASN A 242 -10.43 -10.03 -15.30
C ASN A 242 -10.63 -11.51 -15.67
N SER A 243 -11.88 -11.96 -15.83
CA SER A 243 -12.20 -13.30 -16.32
C SER A 243 -11.65 -13.50 -17.74
N LYS A 244 -11.33 -14.74 -18.11
CA LYS A 244 -10.71 -15.06 -19.41
C LYS A 244 -11.58 -14.61 -20.59
N ASP A 245 -12.90 -14.71 -20.46
CA ASP A 245 -13.87 -14.26 -21.48
C ASP A 245 -13.81 -12.74 -21.77
N SER A 246 -13.37 -11.94 -20.78
CA SER A 246 -13.18 -10.49 -20.91
C SER A 246 -11.86 -10.10 -21.60
N LYS A 247 -10.86 -11.00 -21.60
CA LYS A 247 -9.56 -10.79 -22.27
C LYS A 247 -9.66 -11.13 -23.76
N ASP A 248 -10.33 -12.22 -24.11
CA ASP A 248 -10.54 -12.65 -25.50
C ASP A 248 -11.40 -11.64 -26.29
N SER A 249 -12.39 -11.02 -25.64
CA SER A 249 -13.22 -9.96 -26.23
C SER A 249 -12.45 -8.64 -26.43
N LYS A 250 -11.55 -8.27 -25.53
CA LYS A 250 -10.68 -7.08 -25.69
C LYS A 250 -9.59 -7.26 -26.75
N GLU A 251 -9.02 -8.45 -26.89
CA GLU A 251 -8.07 -8.76 -27.98
C GLU A 251 -8.77 -8.81 -29.34
N ALA A 252 -10.00 -9.32 -29.42
CA ALA A 252 -10.81 -9.30 -30.64
C ALA A 252 -11.13 -7.85 -31.10
N ASP A 253 -11.51 -6.97 -30.16
CA ASP A 253 -11.80 -5.56 -30.45
C ASP A 253 -10.56 -4.71 -30.76
N ALA A 254 -9.40 -5.03 -30.16
CA ALA A 254 -8.14 -4.37 -30.50
C ALA A 254 -7.66 -4.75 -31.90
N ASN A 255 -7.80 -6.03 -32.26
CA ASN A 255 -7.44 -6.54 -33.59
C ASN A 255 -8.39 -6.09 -34.71
N SER A 256 -9.67 -5.85 -34.41
CA SER A 256 -10.62 -5.30 -35.39
C SER A 256 -10.32 -3.83 -35.72
N LYS A 257 -9.90 -3.03 -34.74
CA LYS A 257 -9.48 -1.62 -34.93
C LYS A 257 -8.16 -1.46 -35.69
N LEU A 258 -7.27 -2.46 -35.65
CA LEU A 258 -6.01 -2.46 -36.38
C LEU A 258 -6.15 -2.87 -37.85
N LYS A 259 -7.20 -3.60 -38.22
CA LYS A 259 -7.48 -4.02 -39.61
C LYS A 259 -8.35 -3.02 -40.40
N GLY A 260 -8.77 -1.92 -39.77
CA GLY A 260 -9.62 -0.88 -40.37
C GLY A 260 -8.87 0.38 -40.80
N LYS A 261 -7.56 0.33 -41.01
CA LYS A 261 -6.75 1.40 -41.61
C LYS A 261 -6.05 0.92 -42.86
#